data_AF-A0A1V2LHG9-F1
#
_entry.id   AF-A0A1V2LHG9-F1
#
_cell.length_a   1.000
_cell.length_b   1.000
_cell.length_c   1.000
_cell.angle_alpha   90.00
_cell.angle_beta   90.00
_cell.angle_gamma   90.00
#
_symmetry.space_group_name_H-M   'P 1'
#
loop_
_entity.id
_entity.type
_entity.pdbx_description
1 polymer ?
#
loop_
_entity_poly.entity_id
_entity_poly.type
_entity_poly.pdbx_seq_one_letter_code
_entity_poly.pdbx_strand_id
1 'polypeptide(L)'
;MLFLGSRVLSKSHHLCKRAYSSSAIPGLIKKLDTDDKINDFFNHTSWSTSELLEQEGNPVLLNNEVLHNILDLSGLSKDLSESRRKELLSLLERQLNFITKLHDVELHKAYSVTRLVDDNGVKPLDYEALTEEISEAAASLSKGEIESSWNPLSLATQYEGKYFLVKEGLLKNTK
;
A
#
# COMPACT_ATOMS: atom_id res chain seq x y z
N MET A 1 -38.82 5.18 55.54
CA MET A 1 -37.60 4.33 55.51
C MET A 1 -37.54 3.63 54.16
N LEU A 2 -36.44 3.84 53.42
CA LEU A 2 -35.70 2.86 52.60
C LEU A 2 -36.49 2.15 51.47
N PHE A 3 -36.12 2.11 50.19
CA PHE A 3 -34.98 2.60 49.41
C PHE A 3 -35.40 2.48 47.93
N LEU A 4 -35.18 3.50 47.11
CA LEU A 4 -35.26 3.40 45.65
C LEU A 4 -34.10 2.53 45.15
N GLY A 5 -34.40 1.41 44.50
CA GLY A 5 -33.42 0.58 43.81
C GLY A 5 -33.06 1.15 42.45
N SER A 6 -32.00 1.96 42.42
CA SER A 6 -31.39 2.49 41.20
C SER A 6 -30.87 1.37 40.30
N ARG A 7 -31.45 1.21 39.10
CA ARG A 7 -30.87 0.36 38.05
C ARG A 7 -29.64 1.07 37.48
N VAL A 8 -28.45 0.60 37.87
CA VAL A 8 -27.19 0.98 37.23
C VAL A 8 -27.12 0.27 35.88
N LEU A 9 -27.30 1.01 34.80
CA LEU A 9 -26.95 0.59 33.45
C LEU A 9 -25.43 0.47 33.36
N SER A 10 -24.92 -0.76 33.47
CA SER A 10 -23.53 -1.07 33.14
C SER A 10 -23.33 -0.87 31.63
N LYS A 11 -22.63 0.20 31.26
CA LYS A 11 -22.15 0.43 29.90
C LYS A 11 -21.00 -0.54 29.64
N SER A 12 -21.28 -1.62 28.92
CA SER A 12 -20.25 -2.51 28.37
C SER A 12 -19.44 -1.76 27.31
N HIS A 13 -18.34 -1.15 27.71
CA HIS A 13 -17.30 -0.71 26.78
C HIS A 13 -16.62 -1.97 26.21
N HIS A 14 -17.05 -2.39 25.02
CA HIS A 14 -16.31 -3.36 24.22
C HIS A 14 -14.99 -2.70 23.78
N LEU A 15 -13.97 -2.81 24.64
CA LEU A 15 -12.59 -2.57 24.23
C LEU A 15 -12.25 -3.64 23.18
N CYS A 16 -12.22 -3.22 21.92
CA CYS A 16 -11.65 -4.00 20.83
C CYS A 16 -10.19 -4.29 21.21
N LYS A 17 -9.94 -5.50 21.73
CA LYS A 17 -8.59 -5.98 21.99
C LYS A 17 -7.93 -6.14 20.63
N ARG A 18 -7.00 -5.24 20.28
CA ARG A 18 -6.09 -5.44 19.15
C ARG A 18 -5.40 -6.79 19.38
N ALA A 19 -5.71 -7.77 18.54
CA ALA A 19 -4.99 -9.02 18.50
C ALA A 19 -3.61 -8.72 17.89
N TYR A 20 -2.59 -8.61 18.73
CA TYR A 20 -1.22 -8.73 18.25
C TYR A 20 -1.06 -10.16 17.74
N SER A 21 -0.80 -10.36 16.46
CA SER A 21 -0.37 -11.65 15.95
C SER A 21 1.01 -11.93 16.52
N SER A 22 1.09 -12.70 17.60
CA SER A 22 2.36 -13.27 18.03
C SER A 22 2.69 -14.42 17.08
N SER A 23 3.27 -14.11 15.92
CA SER A 23 4.13 -15.07 15.22
C SER A 23 5.43 -15.20 16.02
N ALA A 24 5.32 -15.62 17.29
CA ALA A 24 6.48 -16.07 18.03
C ALA A 24 6.91 -17.38 17.38
N ILE A 25 8.12 -17.37 16.81
CA ILE A 25 8.79 -18.58 16.33
C ILE A 25 8.77 -19.58 17.50
N PRO A 26 8.16 -20.77 17.34
CA PRO A 26 8.08 -21.76 18.41
C PRO A 26 9.50 -22.08 18.93
N GLY A 27 9.78 -21.74 20.19
CA GLY A 27 11.06 -22.01 20.85
C GLY A 27 11.99 -20.81 21.04
N LEU A 28 11.69 -19.62 20.47
CA LEU A 28 12.60 -18.46 20.61
C LEU A 28 12.38 -17.65 21.89
N ILE A 29 11.18 -17.69 22.49
CA ILE A 29 10.85 -16.93 23.71
C ILE A 29 10.24 -17.87 24.74
N LYS A 30 10.91 -18.01 25.90
CA LYS A 30 10.36 -18.73 27.07
C LYS A 30 9.16 -17.93 27.61
N LYS A 31 8.10 -18.62 28.00
CA LYS A 31 6.91 -18.02 28.59
C LYS A 31 7.30 -17.13 29.79
N LEU A 32 6.87 -15.87 29.77
CA LEU A 32 7.09 -14.92 30.86
C LEU A 32 5.92 -15.05 31.86
N ASP A 33 6.15 -15.81 32.93
CA ASP A 33 5.10 -16.22 33.87
C ASP A 33 4.94 -15.32 35.11
N THR A 34 5.86 -14.37 35.34
CA THR A 34 5.86 -13.50 36.53
C THR A 34 6.10 -12.03 36.16
N ASP A 35 5.50 -11.11 36.91
CA ASP A 35 5.62 -9.66 36.68
C ASP A 35 7.08 -9.19 36.72
N ASP A 36 7.91 -9.79 37.58
CA ASP A 36 9.35 -9.51 37.64
C ASP A 36 10.05 -9.83 36.31
N LYS A 37 9.71 -10.96 35.67
CA LYS A 37 10.29 -11.34 34.36
C LYS A 37 9.83 -10.42 33.23
N ILE A 38 8.64 -9.85 33.34
CA ILE A 38 8.11 -8.88 32.39
C ILE A 38 8.87 -7.55 32.55
N ASN A 39 9.04 -7.09 33.79
CA ASN A 39 9.82 -5.88 34.08
C ASN A 39 11.28 -6.03 33.63
N ASP A 40 11.91 -7.17 33.91
CA ASP A 40 13.28 -7.46 33.45
C ASP A 40 13.39 -7.46 31.92
N PHE A 41 12.37 -7.95 31.21
CA PHE A 41 12.34 -7.93 29.74
C PHE A 41 12.27 -6.50 29.18
N PHE A 42 11.43 -5.63 29.75
CA PHE A 42 11.32 -4.24 29.30
C PHE A 42 12.50 -3.36 29.77
N ASN A 43 13.16 -3.73 30.86
CA ASN A 43 14.36 -3.06 31.35
C ASN A 43 15.62 -3.45 30.57
N HIS A 44 15.54 -4.43 29.66
CA HIS A 44 16.65 -4.78 28.81
C HIS A 44 16.97 -3.64 27.85
N THR A 45 18.23 -3.18 27.85
CA THR A 45 18.69 -2.17 26.91
C THR A 45 18.60 -2.72 25.50
N SER A 46 17.70 -2.17 24.71
CA SER A 46 17.50 -2.50 23.30
C SER A 46 17.36 -1.19 22.53
N TRP A 47 17.78 -1.20 21.27
CA TRP A 47 17.60 -0.03 20.43
C TRP A 47 16.11 0.23 20.21
N SER A 48 15.71 1.49 20.35
CA SER A 48 14.40 1.91 19.87
C SER A 48 14.37 1.88 18.34
N THR A 49 13.18 1.71 17.76
CA THR A 49 13.03 1.77 16.31
C THR A 49 13.39 3.14 15.74
N SER A 50 13.18 4.21 16.52
CA SER A 50 13.65 5.56 16.21
C SER A 50 15.17 5.61 16.10
N GLU A 51 15.91 5.10 17.08
CA GLU A 51 17.38 5.07 17.06
C GLU A 51 17.92 4.28 15.86
N LEU A 52 17.30 3.13 15.53
CA LEU A 52 17.68 2.34 14.38
C LEU A 52 17.47 3.09 13.05
N LEU A 53 16.38 3.88 12.97
CA LEU A 53 16.03 4.65 11.79
C LEU A 53 16.72 6.02 11.73
N GLU A 54 17.48 6.43 12.75
CA GLU A 54 18.24 7.69 12.76
C GLU A 54 19.60 7.57 12.07
N GLN A 55 20.05 6.36 11.69
CA GLN A 55 21.34 6.18 11.02
C GLN A 55 21.47 7.02 9.74
N GLU A 56 22.52 7.85 9.72
CA GLU A 56 22.85 8.77 8.63
C GLU A 56 23.49 8.01 7.46
N GLY A 57 22.77 7.92 6.35
CA GLY A 57 23.31 7.52 5.06
C GLY A 57 23.67 8.75 4.21
N ASN A 58 24.32 8.51 3.07
CA ASN A 58 24.54 9.59 2.10
C ASN A 58 23.19 10.13 1.60
N PRO A 59 22.91 11.44 1.77
CA PRO A 59 21.62 11.99 1.39
C PRO A 59 21.45 11.95 -0.13
N VAL A 60 20.32 11.41 -0.58
CA VAL A 60 19.83 11.53 -1.95
C VAL A 60 19.40 12.97 -2.17
N LEU A 61 20.04 13.62 -3.13
CA LEU A 61 19.71 14.97 -3.58
C LEU A 61 19.08 14.89 -4.97
N LEU A 62 17.94 15.57 -5.14
CA LEU A 62 17.20 15.56 -6.38
C LEU A 62 17.30 16.91 -7.09
N ASN A 63 17.41 16.87 -8.41
CA ASN A 63 17.38 18.06 -9.24
C ASN A 63 15.97 18.30 -9.81
N ASN A 64 15.76 19.51 -10.34
CA ASN A 64 14.49 19.88 -10.96
C ASN A 64 14.12 19.04 -12.19
N GLU A 65 15.13 18.50 -12.89
CA GLU A 65 14.93 17.64 -14.06
C GLU A 65 14.26 16.32 -13.66
N VAL A 66 14.72 15.67 -12.60
CA VAL A 66 14.11 14.45 -12.06
C VAL A 66 12.68 14.71 -11.62
N LEU A 67 12.41 15.84 -10.94
CA LEU A 67 11.04 16.20 -10.57
C LEU A 67 10.15 16.38 -11.81
N HIS A 68 10.65 17.03 -12.86
CA HIS A 68 9.90 17.18 -14.11
C HIS A 68 9.56 15.84 -14.77
N ASN A 69 10.52 14.92 -14.79
CA ASN A 69 10.31 13.58 -15.35
C ASN A 69 9.29 12.78 -14.54
N ILE A 70 9.31 12.88 -13.21
CA ILE A 70 8.33 12.22 -12.34
C ILE A 70 6.93 12.78 -12.59
N LEU A 71 6.79 14.09 -12.75
CA LEU A 71 5.52 14.74 -13.05
C LEU A 71 4.97 14.28 -14.41
N ASP A 72 5.82 14.15 -15.43
CA ASP A 72 5.43 13.59 -16.74
C ASP A 72 4.92 12.16 -16.64
N LEU A 73 5.68 11.28 -15.98
CA LEU A 73 5.30 9.88 -15.80
C LEU A 73 4.00 9.72 -15.01
N SER A 74 3.72 10.67 -14.11
CA SER A 74 2.51 10.69 -13.30
C SER A 74 1.32 11.36 -13.99
N GLY A 75 1.51 11.94 -15.18
CA GLY A 75 0.48 12.73 -15.87
C GLY A 75 0.07 14.00 -15.11
N LEU A 76 0.97 14.57 -14.30
CA LEU A 76 0.74 15.76 -13.49
C LEU A 76 1.29 17.03 -14.14
N SER A 77 0.69 18.18 -13.82
CA SER A 77 1.13 19.47 -14.36
C SER A 77 2.53 19.86 -13.84
N LYS A 78 3.34 20.44 -14.73
CA LYS A 78 4.65 21.05 -14.42
C LYS A 78 4.57 22.50 -14.01
N ASP A 79 3.40 23.13 -14.18
CA ASP A 79 3.18 24.53 -13.83
C ASP A 79 3.03 24.65 -12.32
N LEU A 80 4.18 24.78 -11.65
CA LEU A 80 4.31 24.81 -10.21
C LEU A 80 5.01 26.11 -9.81
N SER A 81 4.54 26.74 -8.75
CA SER A 81 5.29 27.83 -8.12
C SER A 81 6.63 27.32 -7.61
N GLU A 82 7.63 28.20 -7.57
CA GLU A 82 8.97 27.86 -7.06
C GLU A 82 8.94 27.37 -5.61
N SER A 83 8.02 27.89 -4.78
CA SER A 83 7.83 27.40 -3.41
C SER A 83 7.33 25.96 -3.38
N ARG A 84 6.34 25.62 -4.21
CA ARG A 84 5.77 24.27 -4.27
C ARG A 84 6.77 23.26 -4.84
N ARG A 85 7.54 23.68 -5.85
CA ARG A 85 8.63 22.90 -6.44
C ARG A 85 9.67 22.50 -5.38
N LYS A 86 10.15 23.46 -4.58
CA LYS A 86 11.11 23.19 -3.49
C LYS A 86 10.54 22.29 -2.41
N GLU A 87 9.27 22.48 -2.05
CA GLU A 87 8.59 21.62 -1.08
C GLU A 87 8.51 20.17 -1.58
N LEU A 88 8.11 19.96 -2.84
CA LEU A 88 8.03 18.63 -3.44
C LEU A 88 9.38 17.93 -3.51
N LEU A 89 10.45 18.64 -3.89
CA LEU A 89 11.80 18.10 -3.87
C LEU A 89 12.19 17.66 -2.46
N SER A 90 12.02 18.52 -1.45
CA SER A 90 12.37 18.19 -0.06
C SER A 90 11.56 17.00 0.48
N LEU A 91 10.28 16.91 0.15
CA LEU A 91 9.43 15.78 0.54
C LEU A 91 9.91 14.48 -0.11
N LEU A 92 10.24 14.52 -1.40
CA LEU A 92 10.69 13.35 -2.15
C LEU A 92 12.07 12.90 -1.70
N GLU A 93 13.00 13.82 -1.45
CA GLU A 93 14.31 13.52 -0.87
C GLU A 93 14.17 12.83 0.48
N ARG A 94 13.30 13.34 1.37
CA ARG A 94 13.02 12.69 2.65
C ARG A 94 12.47 11.28 2.50
N GLN A 95 11.56 11.07 1.54
CA GLN A 95 11.00 9.74 1.25
C GLN A 95 12.07 8.79 0.73
N LEU A 96 12.91 9.24 -0.21
CA LEU A 96 13.99 8.41 -0.77
C LEU A 96 15.03 8.08 0.29
N ASN A 97 15.47 9.05 1.09
CA ASN A 97 16.43 8.84 2.18
C ASN A 97 15.93 7.84 3.24
N PHE A 98 14.61 7.76 3.41
CA PHE A 98 14.01 6.74 4.27
C PHE A 98 14.06 5.36 3.61
N ILE A 99 13.70 5.26 2.32
CA ILE A 99 13.67 3.99 1.58
C ILE A 99 15.07 3.44 1.34
N THR A 100 16.08 4.27 1.11
CA THR A 100 17.47 3.83 0.88
C THR A 100 18.05 3.05 2.04
N LYS A 101 17.50 3.18 3.26
CA LYS A 101 17.87 2.34 4.41
C LYS A 101 17.63 0.85 4.15
N LEU A 102 16.74 0.50 3.22
CA LEU A 102 16.51 -0.88 2.79
C LEU A 102 17.66 -1.43 1.94
N HIS A 103 18.51 -0.59 1.36
CA HIS A 103 19.64 -1.06 0.54
C HIS A 103 20.71 -1.76 1.38
N ASP A 104 20.84 -1.39 2.66
CA ASP A 104 21.83 -1.96 3.58
C ASP A 104 21.30 -3.23 4.29
N VAL A 105 20.05 -3.62 4.04
CA VAL A 105 19.44 -4.80 4.65
C VAL A 105 19.83 -6.05 3.88
N GLU A 106 20.57 -6.95 4.52
CA GLU A 106 20.92 -8.25 3.95
C GLU A 106 19.66 -9.10 3.71
N LEU A 107 19.43 -9.48 2.45
CA LEU A 107 18.34 -10.38 2.10
C LEU A 107 18.77 -11.83 2.34
N HIS A 108 18.28 -12.43 3.43
CA HIS A 108 18.66 -13.80 3.81
C HIS A 108 18.21 -14.89 2.82
N LYS A 109 17.31 -14.59 1.87
CA LYS A 109 16.96 -15.41 0.70
C LYS A 109 16.43 -14.49 -0.41
N ALA A 110 16.76 -14.80 -1.67
CA ALA A 110 16.24 -14.10 -2.85
C ALA A 110 14.75 -14.42 -3.05
N TYR A 111 13.89 -13.86 -2.21
CA TYR A 111 12.46 -13.93 -2.42
C TYR A 111 12.08 -12.91 -3.49
N SER A 112 11.90 -13.40 -4.71
CA SER A 112 11.17 -12.69 -5.76
C SER A 112 9.68 -12.64 -5.35
N VAL A 113 9.34 -11.82 -4.35
CA VAL A 113 7.94 -11.63 -3.94
C VAL A 113 7.30 -10.63 -4.90
N THR A 114 7.09 -11.03 -6.15
CA THR A 114 6.24 -10.28 -7.08
C THR A 114 4.76 -10.41 -6.68
N ARG A 115 4.42 -11.43 -5.88
CA ARG A 115 3.09 -11.68 -5.31
C ARG A 115 3.20 -12.22 -3.88
N LEU A 116 2.25 -11.86 -3.02
CA LEU A 116 2.13 -12.39 -1.64
C LEU A 116 1.69 -13.86 -1.59
N VAL A 117 1.29 -14.42 -2.74
CA VAL A 117 0.93 -15.83 -2.88
C VAL A 117 2.18 -16.57 -3.35
N ASP A 118 2.59 -17.59 -2.60
CA ASP A 118 3.72 -18.45 -2.94
C ASP A 118 3.44 -19.17 -4.27
N ASP A 119 4.35 -19.03 -5.25
CA ASP A 119 4.27 -19.72 -6.54
C ASP A 119 4.29 -21.26 -6.36
N ASN A 120 4.81 -21.76 -5.24
CA ASN A 120 4.74 -23.20 -4.90
C ASN A 120 3.30 -23.68 -4.62
N GLY A 121 2.37 -22.76 -4.32
CA GLY A 121 0.95 -23.05 -4.11
C GLY A 121 0.10 -22.89 -5.38
N VAL A 122 0.68 -22.42 -6.49
CA VAL A 122 -0.03 -22.23 -7.76
C VAL A 122 0.06 -23.52 -8.55
N LYS A 123 -1.07 -24.21 -8.73
CA LYS A 123 -1.13 -25.37 -9.63
C LYS A 123 -0.80 -24.88 -11.05
N PRO A 124 0.22 -25.44 -11.73
CA PRO A 124 0.51 -25.06 -13.11
C PRO A 124 -0.69 -25.40 -13.99
N LEU A 125 -1.01 -24.52 -14.94
CA LEU A 125 -2.04 -24.77 -15.93
C LEU A 125 -1.55 -25.87 -16.88
N ASP A 126 -2.16 -27.05 -16.77
CA ASP A 126 -1.85 -28.18 -17.64
C ASP A 126 -2.66 -28.10 -18.95
N TYR A 127 -2.27 -28.93 -19.92
CA TYR A 127 -2.89 -28.91 -21.26
C TYR A 127 -4.39 -29.24 -21.19
N GLU A 128 -4.79 -30.19 -20.34
CA GLU A 128 -6.18 -30.61 -20.19
C GLU A 128 -7.03 -29.47 -19.63
N ALA A 129 -6.61 -28.85 -18.53
CA ALA A 129 -7.27 -27.70 -17.92
C ALA A 129 -7.35 -26.52 -18.89
N LEU A 130 -6.28 -26.25 -19.66
CA LEU A 130 -6.31 -25.20 -20.69
C LEU A 130 -7.35 -25.50 -21.78
N THR A 131 -7.40 -26.74 -22.28
CA THR A 131 -8.37 -27.13 -23.31
C THR A 131 -9.81 -27.09 -22.80
N GLU A 132 -10.02 -27.44 -21.53
CA GLU A 132 -11.32 -27.35 -20.85
C GLU A 132 -11.74 -25.88 -20.73
N GLU A 133 -10.88 -25.00 -20.20
CA GLU A 133 -11.16 -23.56 -20.09
C GLU A 133 -11.49 -22.90 -21.43
N ILE A 134 -10.78 -23.27 -22.51
CA ILE A 134 -11.08 -22.77 -23.86
C ILE A 134 -12.47 -23.25 -24.32
N SER A 135 -12.82 -24.51 -24.05
CA SER A 135 -14.11 -25.08 -24.45
C SER A 135 -15.28 -24.48 -23.68
N GLU A 136 -15.05 -24.07 -22.43
CA GLU A 136 -16.04 -23.45 -21.55
C GLU A 136 -16.06 -21.91 -21.64
N ALA A 137 -15.13 -21.31 -22.38
CA ALA A 137 -15.04 -19.87 -22.55
C ALA A 137 -16.28 -19.32 -23.29
N ALA A 138 -17.21 -18.74 -22.52
CA ALA A 138 -18.41 -18.11 -23.02
C ALA A 138 -18.47 -16.64 -22.59
N ALA A 139 -19.03 -15.79 -23.46
CA ALA A 139 -19.24 -14.38 -23.15
C ALA A 139 -20.17 -14.22 -21.94
N SER A 140 -19.69 -13.48 -20.94
CA SER A 140 -20.41 -13.26 -19.69
C SER A 140 -21.16 -11.94 -19.70
N LEU A 141 -22.48 -11.99 -19.49
CA LEU A 141 -23.31 -10.79 -19.38
C LEU A 141 -22.89 -9.91 -18.19
N SER A 142 -22.53 -10.50 -17.05
CA SER A 142 -22.15 -9.75 -15.85
C SER A 142 -20.83 -8.99 -15.98
N LYS A 143 -19.97 -9.42 -16.90
CA LYS A 143 -18.71 -8.73 -17.25
C LYS A 143 -18.88 -7.70 -18.37
N GLY A 144 -20.06 -7.59 -18.98
CA GLY A 144 -20.31 -6.70 -20.12
C GLY A 144 -19.62 -7.15 -21.42
N GLU A 145 -19.34 -8.45 -21.55
CA GLU A 145 -18.65 -9.02 -22.74
C GLU A 145 -19.61 -9.22 -23.92
N ILE A 146 -20.92 -9.29 -23.68
CA ILE A 146 -21.93 -9.44 -24.72
C ILE A 146 -22.10 -8.10 -25.43
N GLU A 147 -21.97 -8.08 -26.76
CA GLU A 147 -22.17 -6.87 -27.56
C GLU A 147 -23.53 -6.23 -27.31
N SER A 148 -23.55 -4.90 -27.24
CA SER A 148 -24.77 -4.12 -26.95
C SER A 148 -25.44 -4.40 -25.59
N SER A 149 -24.81 -5.17 -24.69
CA SER A 149 -25.31 -5.37 -23.33
C SER A 149 -25.16 -4.14 -22.43
N TRP A 150 -24.27 -3.22 -22.79
CA TRP A 150 -24.07 -1.96 -22.10
C TRP A 150 -23.56 -0.88 -23.06
N ASN A 151 -23.66 0.40 -22.65
CA ASN A 151 -23.12 1.51 -23.41
C ASN A 151 -21.75 1.94 -22.82
N PRO A 152 -20.63 1.74 -23.54
CA PRO A 152 -19.30 2.10 -23.07
C PRO A 152 -19.09 3.60 -22.83
N LEU A 153 -19.91 4.44 -23.46
CA LEU A 153 -19.82 5.89 -23.36
C LEU A 153 -20.70 6.49 -22.25
N SER A 154 -21.53 5.68 -21.59
CA SER A 154 -22.51 6.16 -20.60
C SER A 154 -21.88 6.89 -19.41
N LEU A 155 -20.63 6.56 -19.07
CA LEU A 155 -19.89 7.17 -17.96
C LEU A 155 -18.90 8.24 -18.44
N ALA A 156 -18.77 8.46 -19.76
CA ALA A 156 -17.85 9.45 -20.30
C ALA A 156 -18.42 10.86 -20.13
N THR A 157 -17.60 11.78 -19.61
CA THR A 157 -17.99 13.21 -19.52
C THR A 157 -18.13 13.85 -20.91
N GLN A 158 -17.34 13.40 -21.89
CA GLN A 158 -17.33 13.90 -23.26
C GLN A 158 -17.17 12.74 -24.24
N TYR A 159 -18.04 12.68 -25.24
CA TYR A 159 -18.01 11.70 -26.32
C TYR A 159 -18.64 12.31 -27.58
N GLU A 160 -18.29 11.78 -28.75
CA GLU A 160 -18.90 12.15 -30.02
C GLU A 160 -19.27 10.89 -30.80
N GLY A 161 -20.56 10.73 -31.10
CA GLY A 161 -21.08 9.52 -31.72
C GLY A 161 -20.75 8.28 -30.88
N LYS A 162 -19.90 7.40 -31.43
CA LYS A 162 -19.45 6.14 -30.80
C LYS A 162 -18.02 6.20 -30.26
N TYR A 163 -17.44 7.39 -30.10
CA TYR A 163 -16.03 7.58 -29.73
C TYR A 163 -15.87 8.40 -28.45
N PHE A 164 -14.88 8.03 -27.64
CA PHE A 164 -14.40 8.89 -26.55
C PHE A 164 -13.66 10.10 -27.15
N LEU A 165 -13.89 11.28 -26.59
CA LEU A 165 -13.19 12.49 -27.02
C LEU A 165 -11.94 12.72 -26.19
N VAL A 166 -10.79 12.80 -26.88
CA VAL A 166 -9.53 13.27 -26.31
C VAL A 166 -9.23 14.62 -26.94
N LYS A 167 -9.14 15.67 -26.11
CA LYS A 167 -8.78 17.00 -26.60
C LYS A 167 -7.29 17.03 -26.88
N GLU A 168 -6.94 17.07 -28.16
CA GLU A 168 -5.57 17.29 -28.58
C GLU A 168 -5.19 18.75 -28.35
N GLY A 169 -4.38 19.01 -27.32
CA GLY A 169 -3.90 20.34 -26.99
C GLY A 169 -3.47 20.45 -25.54
N LEU A 170 -2.15 20.40 -25.31
CA LEU A 170 -1.55 21.15 -24.20
C LEU A 170 -2.17 22.56 -24.22
N LEU A 171 -2.59 23.07 -23.06
CA LEU A 171 -2.94 24.48 -22.88
C LEU A 171 -1.86 25.34 -23.56
N LYS A 172 -2.12 25.81 -24.77
CA LYS A 172 -1.24 26.76 -25.45
C LYS A 172 -1.43 28.05 -24.68
N ASN A 173 -0.47 28.39 -23.81
CA ASN A 173 -0.38 29.71 -23.20
C ASN A 173 -0.33 30.74 -24.33
N THR A 174 -1.47 31.32 -24.66
CA THR A 174 -1.55 32.57 -25.40
C THR A 174 -0.99 33.65 -24.48
N LYS A 175 0.12 34.24 -24.93
CA LYS A 175 0.88 35.32 -24.29
C LYS A 175 0.02 36.45 -23.74
#